data_AF-A0A8R1TSU3-F1
#
_entry.id   AF-A0A8R1TSU3-F1
#
_cell.length_a   1.000
_cell.length_b   1.000
_cell.length_c   1.000
_cell.angle_alpha   90.00
_cell.angle_beta   90.00
_cell.angle_gamma   90.00
#
_symmetry.space_group_name_H-M   'P 1'
#
loop_
_entity.id
_entity.type
_entity.pdbx_description
1 polymer ?
#
loop_
_entity_poly.entity_id
_entity_poly.type
_entity_poly.pdbx_seq_one_letter_code
_entity_poly.pdbx_strand_id
1 'polypeptide(L)'
;MIGCEVTLEDFDISEDRGLLAQCRLLCHDVFYEEYGLEELLGIDEEDRNDRYIVARWTNNGSVIATCHLHLIHPYVKLEQVAVRKVCFTFTTIFNSEMKLNARINIGHRICRRAIELAECLYGTQVLITYSHSNTIEFYEQLGFMVVSGEFIDADILYKTMFYFPRQDKLPTLDLWGFCNVEHKYKPGECFDPVVTEKIKETIMSFKEQNIPRIVHLQHLPDENVVGYSLIRIYKECARATLVQNFTRSEQLENFLTSIIWEKLNIGHYGKVDEAWRIFYASIMMCKAVRLKFEKQIQEALHACDMGLIMGRDIDGFALSKFAQHLHSCLSEPSTSISLETQKHLQPPAPLPNSIYVDVFELPSFEEMLKIIEIQKPVVIRGLVNQWPAFTKWNFSYFNEIIGHRTVPIEIGSSYASSDWKQTLMTFHEFIEKFIESENSDGPGYLAQHRLFDQIPELLNDIIIPDYCAFGEDGIDNVDMNIWIGPSETVSPLHFDPKSNIFCQVVGRKFLRIVSAAETENVYPRKDGVLTNTSQVDARYPDIAKFPLFREAHVFDCILYPGECLFIPAGFWHYVLALDPSISVSCWFTTKS
;
A
#
# COMPACT_ATOMS: atom_id res chain seq x y z
N MET A 1 -20.32 15.15 -17.04
CA MET A 1 -20.08 16.21 -18.03
C MET A 1 -20.31 15.63 -19.41
N ILE A 2 -21.39 15.99 -20.10
CA ILE A 2 -21.60 15.59 -21.50
C ILE A 2 -20.90 16.64 -22.37
N GLY A 3 -19.86 16.25 -23.12
CA GLY A 3 -19.36 17.00 -24.29
C GLY A 3 -18.18 17.96 -24.13
N CYS A 4 -17.56 18.03 -22.96
CA CYS A 4 -16.49 18.99 -22.67
C CYS A 4 -15.32 18.27 -21.96
N GLU A 5 -14.52 17.53 -22.73
CA GLU A 5 -13.31 16.92 -22.20
C GLU A 5 -12.25 18.00 -21.93
N VAL A 6 -11.63 17.89 -20.75
CA VAL A 6 -10.56 18.77 -20.31
C VAL A 6 -9.34 17.90 -20.05
N THR A 7 -8.25 18.19 -20.74
CA THR A 7 -6.94 17.60 -20.51
C THR A 7 -6.19 18.40 -19.45
N LEU A 8 -5.57 17.71 -18.50
CA LEU A 8 -4.64 18.30 -17.54
C LEU A 8 -3.23 17.93 -17.95
N GLU A 9 -2.34 18.90 -17.90
CA GLU A 9 -0.90 18.69 -18.08
C GLU A 9 -0.14 19.57 -17.09
N ASP A 10 1.10 19.18 -16.82
CA ASP A 10 2.04 19.94 -16.03
C ASP A 10 3.33 20.11 -16.81
N PHE A 11 3.99 21.25 -16.61
CA PHE A 11 5.21 21.61 -17.33
C PHE A 11 6.07 22.56 -16.50
N ASP A 12 7.36 22.63 -16.83
CA ASP A 12 8.26 23.68 -16.33
C ASP A 12 8.50 24.80 -17.37
N ILE A 13 9.07 25.92 -16.92
CA ILE A 13 9.35 27.09 -17.79
C ILE A 13 10.28 26.75 -18.96
N SER A 14 11.14 25.73 -18.80
CA SER A 14 12.11 25.32 -19.82
C SER A 14 11.48 24.47 -20.92
N GLU A 15 10.40 23.75 -20.61
CA GLU A 15 9.69 22.86 -21.52
C GLU A 15 8.80 23.62 -22.53
N ASP A 16 7.97 24.57 -22.08
CA ASP A 16 7.04 25.30 -22.98
C ASP A 16 6.80 26.78 -22.59
N ARG A 17 7.60 27.67 -23.18
CA ARG A 17 7.45 29.13 -23.00
C ARG A 17 6.17 29.68 -23.64
N GLY A 18 5.64 29.04 -24.68
CA GLY A 18 4.43 29.49 -25.36
C GLY A 18 3.19 29.22 -24.52
N LEU A 19 3.15 28.05 -23.87
CA LEU A 19 2.12 27.69 -22.91
C LEU A 19 2.20 28.54 -21.64
N LEU A 20 3.40 28.83 -21.14
CA LEU A 20 3.60 29.77 -20.03
C LEU A 20 2.96 31.14 -20.33
N ALA A 21 3.18 31.69 -21.53
CA ALA A 21 2.58 32.95 -21.92
C ALA A 21 1.04 32.90 -21.92
N GLN A 22 0.44 31.78 -22.36
CA GLN A 22 -1.01 31.59 -22.31
C GLN A 22 -1.55 31.47 -20.88
N CYS A 23 -0.85 30.75 -20.00
CA CYS A 23 -1.23 30.66 -18.58
C CYS A 23 -1.22 32.04 -17.93
N ARG A 24 -0.22 32.87 -18.21
CA ARG A 24 -0.14 34.22 -17.65
C ARG A 24 -1.19 35.17 -18.17
N LEU A 25 -1.47 35.14 -19.48
CA LEU A 25 -2.57 35.89 -20.04
C LEU A 25 -3.88 35.49 -19.37
N LEU A 26 -4.11 34.19 -19.15
CA LEU A 26 -5.28 33.73 -18.42
C LEU A 26 -5.31 34.23 -16.96
N CYS A 27 -4.21 34.12 -16.22
CA CYS A 27 -4.11 34.65 -14.86
C CYS A 27 -4.45 36.13 -14.83
N HIS A 28 -3.82 36.93 -15.71
CA HIS A 28 -4.05 38.36 -15.81
C HIS A 28 -5.53 38.65 -16.05
N ASP A 29 -6.13 38.01 -17.06
CA ASP A 29 -7.54 38.21 -17.39
C ASP A 29 -8.46 37.88 -16.20
N VAL A 30 -8.21 36.76 -15.50
CA VAL A 30 -9.04 36.33 -14.37
C VAL A 30 -8.86 37.26 -13.17
N PHE A 31 -7.62 37.59 -12.80
CA PHE A 31 -7.34 38.45 -11.65
C PHE A 31 -7.76 39.90 -11.87
N TYR A 32 -7.61 40.42 -13.10
CA TYR A 32 -8.15 41.71 -13.49
C TYR A 32 -9.69 41.72 -13.37
N GLU A 33 -10.37 40.70 -13.88
CA GLU A 33 -11.84 40.62 -13.85
C GLU A 33 -12.39 40.44 -12.42
N GLU A 34 -11.64 39.80 -11.52
CA GLU A 34 -12.10 39.51 -10.16
C GLU A 34 -11.70 40.55 -9.12
N TYR A 35 -10.51 41.14 -9.24
CA TYR A 35 -9.92 42.01 -8.23
C TYR A 35 -9.47 43.37 -8.77
N GLY A 36 -9.52 43.59 -10.10
CA GLY A 36 -9.02 44.83 -10.70
C GLY A 36 -7.50 44.97 -10.66
N LEU A 37 -6.76 43.86 -10.51
CA LEU A 37 -5.30 43.84 -10.50
C LEU A 37 -4.76 44.03 -11.93
N GLU A 38 -4.09 45.14 -12.21
CA GLU A 38 -3.47 45.44 -13.52
C GLU A 38 -2.07 44.84 -13.68
N GLU A 39 -1.31 44.69 -12.61
CA GLU A 39 0.03 44.09 -12.62
C GLU A 39 0.01 42.68 -12.04
N LEU A 40 0.43 41.69 -12.84
CA LEU A 40 0.95 40.43 -12.29
C LEU A 40 2.42 40.65 -11.92
N LEU A 41 2.84 40.07 -10.79
CA LEU A 41 4.26 40.00 -10.41
C LEU A 41 5.08 39.48 -11.60
N GLY A 42 6.18 40.17 -11.94
CA GLY A 42 7.06 39.80 -13.05
C GLY A 42 7.76 38.45 -12.82
N ILE A 43 8.43 37.92 -13.85
CA ILE A 43 9.34 36.78 -13.64
C ILE A 43 10.50 37.28 -12.79
N ASP A 44 10.60 36.83 -11.56
CA ASP A 44 11.87 36.89 -10.86
C ASP A 44 12.76 35.76 -11.37
N GLU A 45 14.09 35.95 -11.43
CA GLU A 45 15.02 34.88 -11.83
C GLU A 45 14.89 33.61 -10.95
N GLU A 46 14.20 33.72 -9.82
CA GLU A 46 13.84 32.65 -8.87
C GLU A 46 12.77 31.68 -9.40
N ASP A 47 11.93 32.06 -10.38
CA ASP A 47 10.82 31.22 -10.90
C ASP A 47 11.27 30.03 -11.77
N ARG A 48 12.58 29.89 -12.04
CA ARG A 48 13.08 28.86 -12.99
C ARG A 48 12.72 27.42 -12.60
N ASN A 49 12.41 27.18 -11.33
CA ASN A 49 12.09 25.86 -10.79
C ASN A 49 10.58 25.62 -10.60
N ASP A 50 9.74 26.56 -11.03
CA ASP A 50 8.30 26.47 -10.83
C ASP A 50 7.66 25.44 -11.76
N ARG A 51 6.69 24.72 -11.22
CA ARG A 51 5.87 23.77 -11.97
C ARG A 51 4.50 24.35 -12.21
N TYR A 52 4.13 24.48 -13.48
CA TYR A 52 2.83 24.98 -13.89
C TYR A 52 1.91 23.80 -14.16
N ILE A 53 0.65 23.92 -13.73
CA ILE A 53 -0.43 22.99 -14.05
C ILE A 53 -1.41 23.76 -14.91
N VAL A 54 -1.86 23.14 -16.01
CA VAL A 54 -2.79 23.77 -16.93
C VAL A 54 -3.87 22.79 -17.35
N ALA A 55 -5.08 23.33 -17.45
CA ALA A 55 -6.22 22.62 -18.01
C ALA A 55 -6.53 23.21 -19.39
N ARG A 56 -6.64 22.35 -20.40
CA ARG A 56 -6.98 22.71 -21.77
C ARG A 56 -8.25 22.02 -22.22
N TRP A 57 -9.01 22.68 -23.08
CA TRP A 57 -10.09 22.02 -23.81
C TRP A 57 -9.50 21.00 -24.80
N THR A 58 -9.94 19.74 -24.74
CA THR A 58 -9.46 18.69 -25.66
C THR A 58 -9.69 19.06 -27.14
N ASN A 59 -10.80 19.75 -27.43
CA ASN A 59 -11.22 20.01 -28.82
C ASN A 59 -10.43 21.11 -29.54
N ASN A 60 -9.96 22.14 -28.83
CA ASN A 60 -9.28 23.28 -29.44
C ASN A 60 -7.93 23.64 -28.77
N GLY A 61 -7.54 22.92 -27.72
CA GLY A 61 -6.30 23.14 -26.98
C GLY A 61 -6.24 24.46 -26.21
N SER A 62 -7.33 25.22 -26.11
CA SER A 62 -7.27 26.51 -25.42
C SER A 62 -7.14 26.32 -23.91
N VAL A 63 -6.24 27.09 -23.30
CA VAL A 63 -6.05 27.14 -21.85
C VAL A 63 -7.29 27.74 -21.17
N ILE A 64 -7.84 27.02 -20.20
CA ILE A 64 -9.06 27.39 -19.48
C ILE A 64 -8.87 27.54 -17.98
N ALA A 65 -7.85 26.89 -17.44
CA ALA A 65 -7.48 27.01 -16.04
C ALA A 65 -5.99 26.79 -15.87
N THR A 66 -5.40 27.41 -14.87
CA THR A 66 -3.99 27.20 -14.51
C THR A 66 -3.77 27.46 -13.04
N CYS A 67 -2.72 26.87 -12.49
CA CYS A 67 -2.10 27.23 -11.23
C CYS A 67 -0.61 26.87 -11.32
N HIS A 68 0.21 27.32 -10.37
CA HIS A 68 1.60 26.88 -10.31
C HIS A 68 2.04 26.57 -8.89
N LEU A 69 3.09 25.76 -8.80
CA LEU A 69 3.82 25.42 -7.58
C LEU A 69 5.14 26.18 -7.60
N HIS A 70 5.27 27.12 -6.67
CA HIS A 70 6.46 27.94 -6.48
C HIS A 70 7.30 27.38 -5.33
N LEU A 71 8.55 27.01 -5.61
CA LEU A 71 9.43 26.43 -4.59
C LEU A 71 10.11 27.53 -3.77
N ILE A 72 9.60 27.77 -2.57
CA ILE A 72 10.16 28.72 -1.59
C ILE A 72 10.59 27.99 -0.34
N HIS A 73 11.78 27.40 -0.39
CA HIS A 73 12.34 26.57 0.66
C HIS A 73 12.15 27.16 2.08
N PRO A 74 11.60 26.42 3.07
CA PRO A 74 11.28 24.98 3.08
C PRO A 74 9.85 24.64 2.61
N TYR A 75 9.16 25.60 1.99
CA TYR A 75 7.80 25.46 1.50
C TYR A 75 7.73 25.23 0.00
N VAL A 76 6.61 24.69 -0.45
CA VAL A 76 6.15 24.82 -1.84
C VAL A 76 4.80 25.53 -1.80
N LYS A 77 4.64 26.60 -2.55
CA LYS A 77 3.45 27.44 -2.51
C LYS A 77 2.60 27.21 -3.75
N LEU A 78 1.35 26.81 -3.54
CA LEU A 78 0.34 26.76 -4.58
C LEU A 78 -0.24 28.16 -4.77
N GLU A 79 -0.04 28.71 -5.96
CA GLU A 79 -0.40 30.08 -6.29
C GLU A 79 -1.12 30.20 -7.64
N GLN A 80 -1.64 31.41 -7.89
CA GLN A 80 -2.19 31.85 -9.15
C GLN A 80 -3.26 30.88 -9.72
N VAL A 81 -4.09 30.34 -8.83
CA VAL A 81 -5.22 29.48 -9.23
C VAL A 81 -6.24 30.32 -10.00
N ALA A 82 -6.23 30.20 -11.32
CA ALA A 82 -7.08 30.95 -12.23
C ALA A 82 -7.96 29.99 -13.05
N VAL A 83 -9.27 30.23 -13.06
CA VAL A 83 -10.23 29.48 -13.88
C VAL A 83 -11.11 30.45 -14.65
N ARG A 84 -11.07 30.37 -15.99
CA ARG A 84 -11.81 31.26 -16.89
C ARG A 84 -13.33 31.13 -16.69
N LYS A 85 -14.04 32.25 -16.48
CA LYS A 85 -15.50 32.28 -16.29
C LYS A 85 -16.28 31.95 -17.57
N VAL A 86 -15.76 32.36 -18.73
CA VAL A 86 -16.44 32.31 -20.04
C VAL A 86 -16.49 30.91 -20.66
N CYS A 87 -15.88 29.89 -20.04
CA CYS A 87 -15.87 28.50 -20.52
C CYS A 87 -17.26 27.89 -20.77
N PHE A 88 -18.33 28.47 -20.21
CA PHE A 88 -19.67 27.89 -20.22
C PHE A 88 -20.71 28.71 -21.01
N THR A 89 -20.29 29.69 -21.82
CA THR A 89 -21.23 30.51 -22.63
C THR A 89 -21.68 29.82 -23.91
N PHE A 90 -20.91 28.87 -24.45
CA PHE A 90 -21.22 28.18 -25.71
C PHE A 90 -22.48 27.31 -25.67
N THR A 91 -23.06 27.12 -24.49
CA THR A 91 -24.32 26.39 -24.30
C THR A 91 -25.30 27.29 -23.58
N THR A 92 -26.33 27.76 -24.29
CA THR A 92 -27.51 28.44 -23.74
C THR A 92 -28.32 27.56 -22.77
N ILE A 93 -27.93 26.30 -22.63
CA ILE A 93 -28.57 25.26 -21.82
C ILE A 93 -28.21 25.41 -20.32
N PHE A 94 -27.02 25.90 -19.98
CA PHE A 94 -26.60 25.99 -18.58
C PHE A 94 -27.06 27.31 -17.93
N ASN A 95 -27.78 27.18 -16.81
CA ASN A 95 -28.09 28.31 -15.93
C ASN A 95 -26.82 28.81 -15.20
N SER A 96 -26.88 29.97 -14.54
CA SER A 96 -25.74 30.56 -13.82
C SER A 96 -25.11 29.62 -12.78
N GLU A 97 -25.93 28.84 -12.08
CA GLU A 97 -25.50 27.88 -11.07
C GLU A 97 -24.69 26.72 -11.65
N MET A 98 -25.13 26.16 -12.79
CA MET A 98 -24.40 25.10 -13.48
C MET A 98 -23.05 25.59 -14.00
N LYS A 99 -22.96 26.84 -14.47
CA LYS A 99 -21.69 27.46 -14.89
C LYS A 99 -20.72 27.61 -13.71
N LEU A 100 -21.23 28.06 -12.56
CA LEU A 100 -20.45 28.20 -11.33
C LEU A 100 -19.92 26.83 -10.85
N ASN A 101 -20.78 25.81 -10.79
CA ASN A 101 -20.39 24.46 -10.38
C ASN A 101 -19.32 23.86 -11.30
N ALA A 102 -19.44 24.07 -12.61
CA ALA A 102 -18.45 23.58 -13.55
C ALA A 102 -17.11 24.33 -13.41
N ARG A 103 -17.12 25.63 -13.10
CA ARG A 103 -15.91 26.40 -12.76
C ARG A 103 -15.21 25.84 -11.51
N ILE A 104 -15.97 25.61 -10.45
CA ILE A 104 -15.46 25.04 -9.19
C ILE A 104 -14.85 23.66 -9.44
N ASN A 105 -15.47 22.83 -10.27
CA ASN A 105 -14.96 21.51 -10.61
C ASN A 105 -13.63 21.57 -11.37
N ILE A 106 -13.45 22.50 -12.32
CA ILE A 106 -12.16 22.68 -13.00
C ILE A 106 -11.10 23.14 -11.99
N GLY A 107 -11.44 24.09 -11.12
CA GLY A 107 -10.56 24.53 -10.02
C GLY A 107 -10.11 23.38 -9.14
N HIS A 108 -11.05 22.53 -8.69
CA HIS A 108 -10.73 21.34 -7.91
C HIS A 108 -9.77 20.40 -8.66
N ARG A 109 -9.98 20.19 -9.96
CA ARG A 109 -9.14 19.30 -10.78
C ARG A 109 -7.70 19.80 -10.93
N ILE A 110 -7.50 21.10 -11.19
CA ILE A 110 -6.14 21.66 -11.29
C ILE A 110 -5.42 21.65 -9.93
N CYS A 111 -6.11 22.01 -8.84
CA CYS A 111 -5.50 22.01 -7.51
C CYS A 111 -5.22 20.59 -7.01
N ARG A 112 -6.09 19.63 -7.30
CA ARG A 112 -5.82 18.21 -7.03
C ARG A 112 -4.55 17.75 -7.75
N ARG A 113 -4.42 18.05 -9.04
CA ARG A 113 -3.20 17.71 -9.80
C ARG A 113 -1.96 18.39 -9.21
N ALA A 114 -2.08 19.65 -8.77
CA ALA A 114 -1.00 20.36 -8.10
C ALA A 114 -0.61 19.70 -6.77
N ILE A 115 -1.57 19.24 -5.97
CA ILE A 115 -1.32 18.49 -4.73
C ILE A 115 -0.57 17.18 -5.04
N GLU A 116 -1.06 16.39 -6.02
CA GLU A 116 -0.42 15.13 -6.43
C GLU A 116 1.04 15.35 -6.88
N LEU A 117 1.29 16.40 -7.67
CA LEU A 117 2.64 16.78 -8.09
C LEU A 117 3.49 17.27 -6.92
N ALA A 118 2.91 18.04 -6.00
CA ALA A 118 3.64 18.52 -4.83
C ALA A 118 4.09 17.37 -3.92
N GLU A 119 3.23 16.39 -3.68
CA GLU A 119 3.57 15.19 -2.90
C GLU A 119 4.63 14.32 -3.60
N CYS A 120 4.64 14.30 -4.93
CA CYS A 120 5.59 13.53 -5.73
C CYS A 120 6.96 14.20 -5.84
N LEU A 121 7.00 15.49 -6.16
CA LEU A 121 8.23 16.23 -6.48
C LEU A 121 8.84 16.96 -5.28
N TYR A 122 8.02 17.42 -4.34
CA TYR A 122 8.42 18.27 -3.22
C TYR A 122 8.11 17.61 -1.87
N GLY A 123 8.30 16.29 -1.79
CA GLY A 123 7.96 15.48 -0.62
C GLY A 123 8.70 15.84 0.68
N THR A 124 9.74 16.70 0.62
CA THR A 124 10.45 17.20 1.81
C THR A 124 10.04 18.62 2.20
N GLN A 125 9.17 19.27 1.42
CA GLN A 125 8.64 20.60 1.66
C GLN A 125 7.22 20.55 2.21
N VAL A 126 6.80 21.64 2.86
CA VAL A 126 5.41 21.81 3.28
C VAL A 126 4.65 22.57 2.20
N LEU A 127 3.55 21.98 1.72
CA LEU A 127 2.66 22.62 0.76
C LEU A 127 1.79 23.67 1.45
N ILE A 128 1.80 24.89 0.94
CA ILE A 128 1.05 26.03 1.46
C ILE A 128 0.31 26.77 0.34
N THR A 129 -0.66 27.61 0.72
CA THR A 129 -1.32 28.55 -0.18
C THR A 129 -1.82 29.76 0.59
N TYR A 130 -1.99 30.88 -0.09
CA TYR A 130 -2.62 32.08 0.46
C TYR A 130 -4.03 32.19 -0.08
N SER A 131 -4.99 32.16 0.83
CA SER A 131 -6.42 32.13 0.50
C SER A 131 -7.10 33.39 1.01
N HIS A 132 -7.90 34.02 0.16
CA HIS A 132 -8.76 35.13 0.57
C HIS A 132 -10.10 34.58 1.08
N SER A 133 -10.88 35.40 1.80
CA SER A 133 -12.05 34.93 2.55
C SER A 133 -13.08 34.12 1.73
N ASN A 134 -13.27 34.45 0.45
CA ASN A 134 -14.20 33.74 -0.44
C ASN A 134 -13.69 32.39 -0.96
N THR A 135 -12.39 32.07 -0.85
CA THR A 135 -11.80 30.81 -1.31
C THR A 135 -11.33 29.90 -0.18
N ILE A 136 -11.40 30.34 1.08
CA ILE A 136 -11.04 29.51 2.25
C ILE A 136 -11.77 28.18 2.21
N GLU A 137 -13.10 28.20 2.05
CA GLU A 137 -13.90 26.96 2.02
C GLU A 137 -13.39 26.04 0.91
N PHE A 138 -13.14 26.55 -0.30
CA PHE A 138 -12.63 25.77 -1.43
C PHE A 138 -11.33 25.03 -1.10
N TYR A 139 -10.36 25.70 -0.46
CA TYR A 139 -9.10 25.06 -0.06
C TYR A 139 -9.28 24.10 1.13
N GLU A 140 -10.17 24.41 2.09
CA GLU A 140 -10.55 23.45 3.14
C GLU A 140 -11.17 22.19 2.52
N GLN A 141 -11.93 22.32 1.44
CA GLN A 141 -12.50 21.18 0.73
C GLN A 141 -11.43 20.29 0.08
N LEU A 142 -10.26 20.84 -0.24
CA LEU A 142 -9.10 20.11 -0.76
C LEU A 142 -8.26 19.48 0.34
N GLY A 143 -8.40 19.91 1.60
CA GLY A 143 -7.64 19.40 2.75
C GLY A 143 -6.70 20.41 3.39
N PHE A 144 -6.69 21.67 2.94
CA PHE A 144 -5.88 22.72 3.56
C PHE A 144 -6.48 23.17 4.89
N MET A 145 -5.61 23.63 5.79
CA MET A 145 -5.97 24.16 7.11
C MET A 145 -5.42 25.57 7.29
N VAL A 146 -6.24 26.47 7.83
CA VAL A 146 -5.83 27.83 8.19
C VAL A 146 -4.83 27.79 9.36
N VAL A 147 -3.69 28.47 9.20
CA VAL A 147 -2.63 28.56 10.22
C VAL A 147 -2.26 29.99 10.61
N SER A 148 -2.83 31.01 9.96
CA SER A 148 -2.59 32.40 10.30
C SER A 148 -3.88 33.21 10.48
N GLY A 149 -3.73 34.38 11.10
CA GLY A 149 -4.73 35.45 11.04
C GLY A 149 -4.77 36.12 9.67
N GLU A 150 -5.64 37.11 9.51
CA GLU A 150 -5.72 37.89 8.28
C GLU A 150 -4.52 38.82 8.12
N PHE A 151 -3.95 38.87 6.92
CA PHE A 151 -2.90 39.79 6.54
C PHE A 151 -3.18 40.40 5.17
N ILE A 152 -2.58 41.56 4.88
CA ILE A 152 -2.81 42.29 3.63
C ILE A 152 -1.62 42.09 2.70
N ASP A 153 -1.92 41.66 1.48
CA ASP A 153 -0.97 41.65 0.37
C ASP A 153 -1.66 42.17 -0.89
N ALA A 154 -1.00 43.10 -1.60
CA ALA A 154 -1.58 43.81 -2.76
C ALA A 154 -3.04 44.29 -2.54
N ASP A 155 -3.31 44.93 -1.41
CA ASP A 155 -4.64 45.43 -0.99
C ASP A 155 -5.75 44.34 -0.84
N ILE A 156 -5.37 43.07 -0.82
CA ILE A 156 -6.27 41.93 -0.61
C ILE A 156 -5.97 41.28 0.75
N LEU A 157 -7.03 40.91 1.47
CA LEU A 157 -6.93 40.17 2.73
C LEU A 157 -6.76 38.67 2.47
N TYR A 158 -5.69 38.11 3.00
CA TYR A 158 -5.34 36.70 2.90
C TYR A 158 -5.21 36.03 4.27
N LYS A 159 -5.34 34.72 4.27
CA LYS A 159 -4.89 33.82 5.33
C LYS A 159 -3.96 32.78 4.73
N THR A 160 -2.94 32.41 5.49
CA THR A 160 -2.02 31.33 5.14
C THR A 160 -2.69 30.03 5.52
N MET A 161 -2.75 29.13 4.55
CA MET A 161 -3.23 27.78 4.73
C MET A 161 -2.14 26.79 4.35
N PHE A 162 -2.04 25.68 5.08
CA PHE A 162 -1.10 24.61 4.75
C PHE A 162 -1.84 23.30 4.51
N TYR A 163 -1.22 22.41 3.74
CA TYR A 163 -1.71 21.09 3.43
C TYR A 163 -0.87 20.05 4.17
N PHE A 164 -1.51 19.11 4.85
CA PHE A 164 -0.83 18.22 5.78
C PHE A 164 0.02 17.18 5.01
N PRO A 165 1.33 17.05 5.30
CA PRO A 165 2.20 16.10 4.60
C PRO A 165 1.84 14.63 4.87
N ARG A 166 2.19 13.74 3.93
CA ARG A 166 2.02 12.29 4.08
C ARG A 166 2.82 11.72 5.25
N GLN A 167 2.33 10.62 5.81
CA GLN A 167 2.92 9.96 6.98
C GLN A 167 4.37 9.52 6.76
N ASP A 168 4.72 9.07 5.55
CA ASP A 168 6.08 8.64 5.19
C ASP A 168 7.07 9.80 5.03
N LYS A 169 6.55 11.03 4.86
CA LYS A 169 7.37 12.24 4.62
C LYS A 169 7.65 13.05 5.87
N LEU A 170 6.90 12.85 6.95
CA LEU A 170 7.08 13.58 8.21
C LEU A 170 8.53 13.59 8.74
N PRO A 171 9.30 12.49 8.70
CA PRO A 171 10.68 12.48 9.19
C PRO A 171 11.66 13.27 8.31
N THR A 172 11.31 13.51 7.05
CA THR A 172 12.19 14.14 6.04
C THR A 172 11.84 15.60 5.77
N LEU A 173 10.90 16.19 6.52
CA LEU A 173 10.50 17.58 6.33
C LEU A 173 11.64 18.53 6.72
N ASP A 174 12.01 19.44 5.82
CA ASP A 174 13.08 20.42 6.08
C ASP A 174 12.64 21.58 6.98
N LEU A 175 11.40 21.55 7.47
CA LEU A 175 10.86 22.53 8.41
C LEU A 175 11.60 22.54 9.76
N TRP A 176 12.28 21.44 10.11
CA TRP A 176 12.97 21.27 11.39
C TRP A 176 14.41 21.82 11.38
N GLY A 177 15.06 21.91 10.22
CA GLY A 177 16.45 22.41 10.05
C GLY A 177 16.55 23.91 9.78
N PHE A 178 15.42 24.55 9.48
CA PHE A 178 15.32 25.94 9.07
C PHE A 178 15.49 26.93 10.24
N CYS A 179 16.74 27.17 10.67
CA CYS A 179 17.06 28.19 11.67
C CYS A 179 18.01 29.31 11.20
N ASN A 180 18.57 29.24 9.97
CA ASN A 180 19.74 30.08 9.61
C ASN A 180 19.55 31.09 8.47
N VAL A 181 18.37 31.16 7.82
CA VAL A 181 18.13 32.12 6.74
C VAL A 181 17.00 33.07 7.14
N GLU A 182 17.32 34.36 7.35
CA GLU A 182 16.32 35.41 7.57
C GLU A 182 15.64 35.74 6.23
N HIS A 183 14.48 35.17 5.97
CA HIS A 183 13.59 35.65 4.90
C HIS A 183 12.87 36.91 5.37
N LYS A 184 12.71 37.88 4.49
CA LYS A 184 11.77 38.97 4.72
C LYS A 184 10.35 38.40 4.69
N TYR A 185 9.53 38.77 5.66
CA TYR A 185 8.14 38.33 5.74
C TYR A 185 7.24 39.47 6.21
N LYS A 186 5.96 39.40 5.85
CA LYS A 186 4.89 40.17 6.49
C LYS A 186 4.24 39.30 7.58
N PRO A 187 3.79 39.89 8.70
CA PRO A 187 3.02 39.14 9.70
C PRO A 187 1.84 38.40 9.05
N GLY A 188 1.68 37.12 9.35
CA GLY A 188 0.67 36.24 8.79
C GLY A 188 1.10 35.39 7.59
N GLU A 189 2.23 35.67 6.96
CA GLU A 189 2.81 34.88 5.85
C GLU A 189 3.50 33.59 6.34
N CYS A 190 3.87 32.69 5.42
CA CYS A 190 4.47 31.40 5.79
C CYS A 190 5.83 31.49 6.49
N PHE A 191 6.58 32.58 6.26
CA PHE A 191 7.86 32.85 6.95
C PHE A 191 7.69 33.63 8.26
N ASP A 192 6.46 34.02 8.63
CA ASP A 192 6.20 34.54 9.96
C ASP A 192 6.51 33.43 11.00
N PRO A 193 7.39 33.70 11.99
CA PRO A 193 7.70 32.75 13.05
C PRO A 193 6.47 32.20 13.78
N VAL A 194 5.42 33.02 13.96
CA VAL A 194 4.17 32.58 14.59
C VAL A 194 3.45 31.54 13.73
N VAL A 195 3.42 31.75 12.41
CA VAL A 195 2.78 30.83 11.46
C VAL A 195 3.60 29.55 11.31
N THR A 196 4.93 29.69 11.20
CA THR A 196 5.86 28.56 11.13
C THR A 196 5.73 27.66 12.36
N GLU A 197 5.69 28.25 13.55
CA GLU A 197 5.49 27.48 14.78
C GLU A 197 4.11 26.83 14.82
N LYS A 198 3.06 27.53 14.36
CA LYS A 198 1.72 26.95 14.28
C LYS A 198 1.64 25.73 13.37
N ILE A 199 2.34 25.76 12.23
CA ILE A 199 2.47 24.61 11.33
C ILE A 199 3.16 23.45 12.04
N LYS A 200 4.30 23.70 12.71
CA LYS A 200 5.06 22.68 13.47
C LYS A 200 4.22 22.04 14.56
N GLU A 201 3.56 22.84 15.40
CA GLU A 201 2.66 22.38 16.47
C GLU A 201 1.54 21.50 15.90
N THR A 202 0.94 21.93 14.79
CA THR A 202 -0.15 21.17 14.16
C THR A 202 0.35 19.82 13.65
N ILE A 203 1.50 19.78 12.98
CA ILE A 203 2.13 18.53 12.52
C ILE A 203 2.44 17.60 13.69
N MET A 204 3.04 18.12 14.76
CA MET A 204 3.38 17.31 15.92
C MET A 204 2.13 16.79 16.63
N SER A 205 1.08 17.61 16.78
CA SER A 205 -0.16 17.19 17.42
C SER A 205 -0.83 16.04 16.67
N PHE A 206 -0.90 16.11 15.33
CA PHE A 206 -1.43 15.01 14.51
C PHE A 206 -0.60 13.73 14.64
N LYS A 207 0.73 13.86 14.67
CA LYS A 207 1.66 12.74 14.86
C LYS A 207 1.48 12.08 16.23
N GLU A 208 1.35 12.88 17.29
CA GLU A 208 1.13 12.38 18.66
C GLU A 208 -0.22 11.66 18.81
N GLN A 209 -1.28 12.20 18.21
CA GLN A 209 -2.62 11.61 18.28
C GLN A 209 -2.75 10.35 17.41
N ASN A 210 -1.81 10.10 16.49
CA ASN A 210 -1.87 9.02 15.50
C ASN A 210 -3.23 8.99 14.79
N ILE A 211 -3.71 10.15 14.33
CA ILE A 211 -4.95 10.27 13.55
C ILE A 211 -4.57 10.45 12.07
N PRO A 212 -4.99 9.53 11.19
CA PRO A 212 -4.80 9.69 9.75
C PRO A 212 -5.46 10.93 9.16
N ARG A 213 -4.86 11.48 8.11
CA ARG A 213 -5.34 12.66 7.38
C ARG A 213 -6.51 12.33 6.43
N ILE A 214 -7.60 11.75 6.94
CA ILE A 214 -8.70 11.15 6.15
C ILE A 214 -9.32 12.05 5.07
N VAL A 215 -9.33 13.37 5.23
CA VAL A 215 -9.80 14.30 4.18
C VAL A 215 -8.92 14.24 2.92
N HIS A 216 -7.64 13.97 3.07
CA HIS A 216 -6.63 14.02 2.01
C HIS A 216 -6.68 12.77 1.12
N LEU A 217 -7.19 11.65 1.67
CA LEU A 217 -7.32 10.38 0.95
C LEU A 217 -8.28 10.45 -0.24
N GLN A 218 -9.11 11.50 -0.32
CA GLN A 218 -10.00 11.76 -1.45
C GLN A 218 -9.24 11.86 -2.79
N HIS A 219 -7.95 12.18 -2.76
CA HIS A 219 -7.12 12.38 -3.95
C HIS A 219 -6.42 11.09 -4.42
N LEU A 220 -6.42 10.03 -3.61
CA LEU A 220 -5.70 8.80 -3.93
C LEU A 220 -6.38 7.94 -5.02
N PRO A 221 -7.71 7.71 -5.01
CA PRO A 221 -8.35 6.88 -6.03
C PRO A 221 -8.41 7.60 -7.38
N ASP A 222 -8.19 6.88 -8.48
CA ASP A 222 -8.42 7.42 -9.82
C ASP A 222 -9.91 7.77 -10.01
N GLU A 223 -10.19 9.06 -10.19
CA GLU A 223 -11.53 9.58 -10.39
C GLU A 223 -12.18 9.09 -11.68
N ASN A 224 -11.40 8.79 -12.72
CA ASN A 224 -11.91 8.28 -13.98
C ASN A 224 -12.45 6.86 -13.83
N VAL A 225 -11.93 6.10 -12.86
CA VAL A 225 -12.36 4.74 -12.56
C VAL A 225 -13.49 4.74 -11.52
N VAL A 226 -13.28 5.39 -10.38
CA VAL A 226 -14.22 5.38 -9.24
C VAL A 226 -15.42 6.28 -9.48
N GLY A 227 -15.21 7.40 -10.15
CA GLY A 227 -16.22 8.41 -10.42
C GLY A 227 -16.29 9.49 -9.33
N TYR A 228 -16.30 10.74 -9.79
CA TYR A 228 -16.38 11.94 -8.94
C TYR A 228 -17.54 11.92 -7.92
N SER A 229 -18.69 11.33 -8.27
CA SER A 229 -19.85 11.29 -7.37
C SER A 229 -19.58 10.50 -6.09
N LEU A 230 -18.84 9.38 -6.20
CA LEU A 230 -18.47 8.58 -5.03
C LEU A 230 -17.39 9.27 -4.20
N ILE A 231 -16.39 9.88 -4.85
CA ILE A 231 -15.37 10.70 -4.17
C ILE A 231 -16.03 11.85 -3.40
N ARG A 232 -17.03 12.52 -3.97
CA ARG A 232 -17.80 13.57 -3.27
C ARG A 232 -18.49 13.06 -2.02
N ILE A 233 -19.08 11.86 -2.07
CA ILE A 233 -19.71 11.23 -0.91
C ILE A 233 -18.65 10.87 0.15
N TYR A 234 -17.49 10.38 -0.27
CA TYR A 234 -16.36 10.14 0.63
C TYR A 234 -15.89 11.43 1.33
N LYS A 235 -15.78 12.55 0.61
CA LYS A 235 -15.44 13.85 1.20
C LYS A 235 -16.42 14.23 2.32
N GLU A 236 -17.71 14.02 2.10
CA GLU A 236 -18.74 14.27 3.12
C GLU A 236 -18.59 13.33 4.32
N CYS A 237 -18.31 12.04 4.07
CA CYS A 237 -18.05 11.04 5.10
C CYS A 237 -16.84 11.43 5.97
N ALA A 238 -15.69 11.77 5.36
CA ALA A 238 -14.50 12.20 6.08
C ALA A 238 -14.76 13.43 6.96
N ARG A 239 -15.50 14.42 6.44
CA ARG A 239 -15.90 15.60 7.23
C ARG A 239 -16.83 15.23 8.38
N ALA A 240 -17.85 14.40 8.13
CA ALA A 240 -18.78 13.94 9.15
C ALA A 240 -18.04 13.21 10.28
N THR A 241 -17.04 12.39 9.97
CA THR A 241 -16.16 11.75 10.96
C THR A 241 -15.39 12.77 11.79
N LEU A 242 -14.72 13.74 11.15
CA LEU A 242 -13.90 14.73 11.87
C LEU A 242 -14.73 15.65 12.78
N VAL A 243 -15.94 16.04 12.36
CA VAL A 243 -16.87 16.82 13.21
C VAL A 243 -17.68 15.97 14.17
N GLN A 244 -17.38 14.67 14.26
CA GLN A 244 -18.03 13.69 15.14
C GLN A 244 -19.55 13.53 14.93
N ASN A 245 -20.03 13.76 13.71
CA ASN A 245 -21.36 13.37 13.30
C ASN A 245 -21.36 11.89 12.89
N PHE A 246 -21.20 11.00 13.87
CA PHE A 246 -20.99 9.56 13.64
C PHE A 246 -22.15 8.89 12.93
N THR A 247 -23.40 9.28 13.23
CA THR A 247 -24.58 8.77 12.52
C THR A 247 -24.51 9.07 11.02
N ARG A 248 -24.14 10.30 10.64
CA ARG A 248 -24.01 10.64 9.22
C ARG A 248 -22.82 9.92 8.60
N SER A 249 -21.69 9.86 9.30
CA SER A 249 -20.50 9.21 8.78
C SER A 249 -20.74 7.72 8.52
N GLU A 250 -21.30 6.98 9.48
CA GLU A 250 -21.63 5.57 9.35
C GLU A 250 -22.60 5.29 8.19
N GLN A 251 -23.64 6.12 8.00
CA GLN A 251 -24.55 6.00 6.86
C GLN A 251 -23.82 6.09 5.52
N LEU A 252 -22.88 7.03 5.40
CA LEU A 252 -22.11 7.24 4.18
C LEU A 252 -21.07 6.15 3.96
N GLU A 253 -20.38 5.71 5.02
CA GLU A 253 -19.45 4.56 4.99
C GLU A 253 -20.17 3.31 4.49
N ASN A 254 -21.32 2.98 5.08
CA ASN A 254 -22.08 1.78 4.71
C ASN A 254 -22.56 1.84 3.25
N PHE A 255 -23.04 3.01 2.80
CA PHE A 255 -23.39 3.21 1.40
C PHE A 255 -22.20 2.99 0.46
N LEU A 256 -21.07 3.64 0.73
CA LEU A 256 -19.87 3.52 -0.11
C LEU A 256 -19.33 2.09 -0.12
N THR A 257 -19.21 1.46 1.04
CA THR A 257 -18.74 0.08 1.18
C THR A 257 -19.64 -0.90 0.43
N SER A 258 -20.97 -0.72 0.45
CA SER A 258 -21.88 -1.60 -0.29
C SER A 258 -21.63 -1.58 -1.80
N ILE A 259 -21.40 -0.40 -2.38
CA ILE A 259 -21.10 -0.25 -3.82
C ILE A 259 -19.73 -0.84 -4.16
N ILE A 260 -18.72 -0.55 -3.33
CA ILE A 260 -17.36 -1.00 -3.60
C ILE A 260 -17.22 -2.49 -3.41
N TRP A 261 -17.95 -3.09 -2.46
CA TRP A 261 -17.97 -4.54 -2.27
C TRP A 261 -18.37 -5.25 -3.56
N GLU A 262 -19.37 -4.77 -4.28
CA GLU A 262 -19.75 -5.30 -5.60
C GLU A 262 -18.61 -5.15 -6.62
N LYS A 263 -17.86 -4.05 -6.58
CA LYS A 263 -16.72 -3.79 -7.48
C LYS A 263 -15.50 -4.65 -7.18
N LEU A 264 -15.25 -4.99 -5.92
CA LEU A 264 -14.18 -5.90 -5.52
C LEU A 264 -14.51 -7.36 -5.85
N ASN A 265 -15.79 -7.71 -5.98
CA ASN A 265 -16.28 -9.08 -6.22
C ASN A 265 -16.79 -9.30 -7.66
N ILE A 266 -16.15 -8.69 -8.66
CA ILE A 266 -16.53 -8.83 -10.09
C ILE A 266 -15.93 -10.07 -10.79
N GLY A 267 -15.05 -10.82 -10.12
CA GLY A 267 -14.34 -11.95 -10.72
C GLY A 267 -13.02 -12.22 -10.01
N HIS A 268 -12.01 -12.68 -10.75
CA HIS A 268 -10.67 -12.89 -10.19
C HIS A 268 -10.12 -11.60 -9.60
N TYR A 269 -9.66 -11.62 -8.34
CA TYR A 269 -9.21 -10.43 -7.61
C TYR A 269 -8.14 -9.64 -8.37
N GLY A 270 -7.21 -10.32 -9.04
CA GLY A 270 -6.20 -9.70 -9.92
C GLY A 270 -6.74 -8.88 -11.12
N LYS A 271 -8.05 -8.97 -11.44
CA LYS A 271 -8.72 -8.15 -12.47
C LYS A 271 -9.43 -6.93 -11.90
N VAL A 272 -9.52 -6.81 -10.58
CA VAL A 272 -10.09 -5.65 -9.91
C VAL A 272 -9.12 -4.49 -10.07
N ASP A 273 -9.61 -3.39 -10.65
CA ASP A 273 -8.84 -2.15 -10.81
C ASP A 273 -8.34 -1.63 -9.46
N GLU A 274 -7.10 -1.16 -9.44
CA GLU A 274 -6.42 -0.71 -8.24
C GLU A 274 -7.13 0.50 -7.59
N ALA A 275 -7.77 1.36 -8.37
CA ALA A 275 -8.49 2.52 -7.84
C ALA A 275 -9.61 2.11 -6.87
N TRP A 276 -10.28 0.99 -7.12
CA TRP A 276 -11.31 0.45 -6.21
C TRP A 276 -10.71 -0.06 -4.90
N ARG A 277 -9.51 -0.67 -4.95
CA ARG A 277 -8.78 -1.17 -3.77
C ARG A 277 -8.31 -0.03 -2.87
N ILE A 278 -7.72 1.00 -3.48
CA ILE A 278 -7.32 2.24 -2.79
C ILE A 278 -8.53 2.92 -2.17
N PHE A 279 -9.65 2.99 -2.89
CA PHE A 279 -10.85 3.63 -2.38
C PHE A 279 -11.48 2.86 -1.21
N TYR A 280 -11.52 1.53 -1.30
CA TYR A 280 -11.94 0.67 -0.19
C TYR A 280 -11.09 0.93 1.06
N ALA A 281 -9.76 0.91 0.93
CA ALA A 281 -8.85 1.19 2.04
C ALA A 281 -9.08 2.58 2.64
N SER A 282 -9.36 3.59 1.80
CA SER A 282 -9.63 4.96 2.24
C SER A 282 -10.91 5.08 3.09
N ILE A 283 -11.96 4.33 2.73
CA ILE A 283 -13.21 4.26 3.49
C ILE A 283 -13.04 3.49 4.78
N MET A 284 -12.34 2.36 4.72
CA MET A 284 -12.04 1.57 5.91
C MET A 284 -11.18 2.34 6.91
N MET A 285 -10.24 3.17 6.45
CA MET A 285 -9.50 4.09 7.31
C MET A 285 -10.40 5.16 7.95
N CYS A 286 -11.34 5.74 7.19
CA CYS A 286 -12.32 6.69 7.73
C CYS A 286 -13.19 6.03 8.82
N LYS A 287 -13.69 4.82 8.54
CA LYS A 287 -14.44 3.99 9.49
C LYS A 287 -13.63 3.70 10.75
N ALA A 288 -12.36 3.31 10.60
CA ALA A 288 -11.49 3.05 11.74
C ALA A 288 -11.27 4.30 12.61
N VAL A 289 -11.11 5.48 12.01
CA VAL A 289 -11.02 6.75 12.77
C VAL A 289 -12.31 7.05 13.53
N ARG A 290 -13.47 6.89 12.89
CA ARG A 290 -14.77 7.03 13.56
C ARG A 290 -14.90 6.08 14.75
N LEU A 291 -14.63 4.80 14.55
CA LEU A 291 -14.70 3.77 15.59
C LEU A 291 -13.72 4.04 16.74
N LYS A 292 -12.52 4.56 16.44
CA LYS A 292 -11.57 5.03 17.47
C LYS A 292 -12.18 6.16 18.31
N PHE A 293 -12.83 7.15 17.68
CA PHE A 293 -13.51 8.22 18.41
C PHE A 293 -14.69 7.71 19.27
N GLU A 294 -15.38 6.68 18.80
CA GLU A 294 -16.43 5.97 19.55
C GLU A 294 -15.86 4.99 20.61
N LYS A 295 -14.52 4.91 20.74
CA LYS A 295 -13.77 4.04 21.67
C LYS A 295 -13.97 2.54 21.39
N GLN A 296 -14.37 2.19 20.17
CA GLN A 296 -14.47 0.82 19.67
C GLN A 296 -13.14 0.41 19.03
N ILE A 297 -12.11 0.22 19.87
CA ILE A 297 -10.72 0.07 19.41
C ILE A 297 -10.52 -1.24 18.62
N GLN A 298 -11.15 -2.33 19.04
CA GLN A 298 -10.99 -3.63 18.39
C GLN A 298 -11.68 -3.63 17.01
N GLU A 299 -12.86 -3.03 16.90
CA GLU A 299 -13.58 -2.87 15.64
C GLU A 299 -12.86 -1.88 14.71
N ALA A 300 -12.24 -0.83 15.26
CA ALA A 300 -11.38 0.08 14.51
C ALA A 300 -10.17 -0.65 13.92
N LEU A 301 -9.51 -1.51 14.71
CA LEU A 301 -8.38 -2.32 14.26
C LEU A 301 -8.81 -3.29 13.14
N HIS A 302 -9.91 -4.01 13.36
CA HIS A 302 -10.48 -4.88 12.35
C HIS A 302 -10.80 -4.13 11.05
N ALA A 303 -11.35 -2.91 11.14
CA ALA A 303 -11.58 -2.07 9.97
C ALA A 303 -10.27 -1.75 9.21
N CYS A 304 -9.18 -1.42 9.92
CA CYS A 304 -7.88 -1.23 9.28
C CYS A 304 -7.40 -2.49 8.57
N ASP A 305 -7.46 -3.65 9.24
CA ASP A 305 -7.02 -4.93 8.65
C ASP A 305 -7.83 -5.30 7.42
N MET A 306 -9.14 -5.09 7.44
CA MET A 306 -9.98 -5.28 6.25
C MET A 306 -9.53 -4.36 5.10
N GLY A 307 -9.21 -3.10 5.38
CA GLY A 307 -8.68 -2.17 4.38
C GLY A 307 -7.33 -2.61 3.79
N LEU A 308 -6.46 -3.20 4.62
CA LEU A 308 -5.16 -3.74 4.19
C LEU A 308 -5.30 -5.04 3.37
N ILE A 309 -6.19 -5.95 3.79
CA ILE A 309 -6.42 -7.25 3.15
C ILE A 309 -7.13 -7.10 1.80
N MET A 310 -8.26 -6.38 1.78
CA MET A 310 -9.11 -6.23 0.59
C MET A 310 -8.74 -5.02 -0.27
N GLY A 311 -7.81 -4.20 0.21
CA GLY A 311 -7.31 -3.03 -0.48
C GLY A 311 -5.79 -3.11 -0.60
N ARG A 312 -5.12 -2.17 0.05
CA ARG A 312 -3.68 -2.09 0.26
C ARG A 312 -3.41 -1.01 1.31
N ASP A 313 -2.17 -0.91 1.76
CA ASP A 313 -1.76 0.27 2.51
C ASP A 313 -1.77 1.52 1.63
N ILE A 314 -2.04 2.66 2.26
CA ILE A 314 -2.28 3.95 1.62
C ILE A 314 -1.57 5.07 2.38
N ASP A 315 -1.39 6.19 1.69
CA ASP A 315 -0.93 7.45 2.30
C ASP A 315 0.46 7.38 2.99
N GLY A 316 1.33 6.48 2.50
CA GLY A 316 2.66 6.29 3.05
C GLY A 316 2.69 5.48 4.35
N PHE A 317 2.12 4.28 4.31
CA PHE A 317 1.98 3.38 5.45
C PHE A 317 1.09 3.92 6.58
N ALA A 318 0.16 4.82 6.25
CA ALA A 318 -0.67 5.43 7.27
C ALA A 318 -1.68 4.43 7.84
N LEU A 319 -2.16 3.46 7.04
CA LEU A 319 -3.19 2.51 7.48
C LEU A 319 -2.59 1.43 8.37
N SER A 320 -1.45 0.84 7.98
CA SER A 320 -0.74 -0.11 8.83
C SER A 320 -0.25 0.52 10.13
N LYS A 321 0.33 1.73 10.10
CA LYS A 321 0.73 2.45 11.32
C LYS A 321 -0.45 2.75 12.24
N PHE A 322 -1.60 3.11 11.66
CA PHE A 322 -2.81 3.33 12.46
C PHE A 322 -3.31 2.02 13.09
N ALA A 323 -3.29 0.92 12.33
CA ALA A 323 -3.57 -0.42 12.86
C ALA A 323 -2.60 -0.79 14.00
N GLN A 324 -1.31 -0.54 13.84
CA GLN A 324 -0.29 -0.78 14.87
C GLN A 324 -0.59 -0.01 16.15
N HIS A 325 -0.91 1.29 16.05
CA HIS A 325 -1.28 2.12 17.20
C HIS A 325 -2.56 1.64 17.89
N LEU A 326 -3.58 1.23 17.12
CA LEU A 326 -4.81 0.66 17.69
C LEU A 326 -4.54 -0.66 18.39
N HIS A 327 -3.71 -1.53 17.80
CA HIS A 327 -3.26 -2.78 18.41
C HIS A 327 -2.55 -2.53 19.74
N SER A 328 -1.63 -1.55 19.81
CA SER A 328 -0.90 -1.22 21.04
C SER A 328 -1.79 -0.64 22.16
N CYS A 329 -3.01 -0.24 21.84
CA CYS A 329 -4.00 0.24 22.81
C CYS A 329 -4.84 -0.90 23.41
N LEU A 330 -4.79 -2.10 22.84
CA LEU A 330 -5.45 -3.30 23.36
C LEU A 330 -4.51 -4.01 24.34
N SER A 331 -5.09 -4.66 25.36
CA SER A 331 -4.32 -5.52 26.26
C SER A 331 -3.80 -6.74 25.50
N GLU A 332 -2.58 -7.17 25.78
CA GLU A 332 -2.02 -8.42 25.24
C GLU A 332 -2.98 -9.60 25.49
N PRO A 333 -3.14 -10.52 24.52
CA PRO A 333 -3.91 -11.75 24.76
C PRO A 333 -3.22 -12.54 25.87
N SER A 334 -3.89 -12.72 27.02
CA SER A 334 -3.30 -13.14 28.29
C SER A 334 -2.88 -14.63 28.38
N THR A 335 -2.68 -15.30 27.26
CA THR A 335 -2.46 -16.75 27.23
C THR A 335 -0.99 -17.05 26.91
N SER A 336 -0.27 -17.62 27.88
CA SER A 336 1.00 -18.29 27.60
C SER A 336 0.70 -19.43 26.63
N ILE A 337 1.25 -19.36 25.41
CA ILE A 337 0.92 -20.35 24.39
C ILE A 337 1.49 -21.71 24.79
N SER A 338 0.62 -22.71 24.92
CA SER A 338 1.01 -24.07 25.24
C SER A 338 1.06 -24.92 23.98
N LEU A 339 2.27 -25.36 23.63
CA LEU A 339 2.52 -26.29 22.53
C LEU A 339 2.49 -27.77 23.00
N GLU A 340 1.97 -28.06 24.21
CA GLU A 340 2.08 -29.38 24.84
C GLU A 340 1.35 -30.52 24.11
N THR A 341 0.34 -30.20 23.31
CA THR A 341 -0.52 -31.15 22.58
C THR A 341 -0.03 -31.44 21.16
N GLN A 342 1.14 -30.92 20.77
CA GLN A 342 1.55 -30.90 19.35
C GLN A 342 1.99 -32.25 18.79
N LYS A 343 1.52 -32.52 17.57
CA LYS A 343 1.99 -33.63 16.73
C LYS A 343 3.31 -33.25 16.04
N HIS A 344 4.41 -33.86 16.46
CA HIS A 344 5.64 -33.88 15.68
C HIS A 344 5.58 -35.04 14.68
N LEU A 345 5.41 -34.73 13.41
CA LEU A 345 5.36 -35.75 12.37
C LEU A 345 6.76 -36.27 12.07
N GLN A 346 6.82 -37.55 11.77
CA GLN A 346 7.97 -38.10 11.07
C GLN A 346 7.89 -37.70 9.59
N PRO A 347 9.03 -37.38 8.96
CA PRO A 347 9.06 -37.17 7.52
C PRO A 347 8.55 -38.43 6.79
N PRO A 348 7.88 -38.27 5.64
CA PRO A 348 7.57 -39.39 4.77
C PRO A 348 8.83 -40.20 4.45
N ALA A 349 8.67 -41.51 4.24
CA ALA A 349 9.79 -42.34 3.81
C ALA A 349 10.29 -41.87 2.43
N PRO A 350 11.62 -41.93 2.17
CA PRO A 350 12.16 -41.71 0.84
C PRO A 350 11.50 -42.65 -0.18
N LEU A 351 11.20 -42.14 -1.37
CA LEU A 351 10.74 -42.96 -2.48
C LEU A 351 11.92 -43.73 -3.09
N PRO A 352 11.65 -44.79 -3.87
CA PRO A 352 12.70 -45.51 -4.59
C PRO A 352 13.54 -44.64 -5.54
N ASN A 353 12.97 -43.55 -6.04
CA ASN A 353 13.61 -42.56 -6.93
C ASN A 353 14.00 -41.26 -6.19
N SER A 354 14.01 -41.27 -4.86
CA SER A 354 14.48 -40.11 -4.08
C SER A 354 16.00 -39.97 -4.13
N ILE A 355 16.45 -38.72 -4.26
CA ILE A 355 17.84 -38.29 -4.21
C ILE A 355 18.00 -37.17 -3.18
N TYR A 356 19.23 -36.97 -2.68
CA TYR A 356 19.52 -35.94 -1.69
C TYR A 356 19.70 -34.56 -2.35
N VAL A 357 19.31 -33.52 -1.61
CA VAL A 357 19.64 -32.13 -1.93
C VAL A 357 21.03 -31.80 -1.37
N ASP A 358 21.88 -31.16 -2.18
CA ASP A 358 23.20 -30.71 -1.72
C ASP A 358 23.05 -29.61 -0.66
N VAL A 359 23.99 -29.57 0.29
CA VAL A 359 24.00 -28.60 1.38
C VAL A 359 25.22 -27.71 1.27
N PHE A 360 25.00 -26.40 1.28
CA PHE A 360 26.03 -25.37 1.32
C PHE A 360 25.88 -24.55 2.60
N GLU A 361 27.01 -24.10 3.16
CA GLU A 361 27.03 -23.16 4.28
C GLU A 361 27.47 -21.80 3.73
N LEU A 362 26.54 -20.83 3.70
CA LEU A 362 26.75 -19.48 3.16
C LEU A 362 27.58 -19.46 1.85
N PRO A 363 27.10 -20.08 0.75
CA PRO A 363 27.85 -20.12 -0.50
C PRO A 363 28.25 -18.70 -0.93
N SER A 364 29.46 -18.55 -1.44
CA SER A 364 29.91 -17.30 -2.02
C SER A 364 29.01 -16.89 -3.19
N PHE A 365 29.01 -15.60 -3.55
CA PHE A 365 28.27 -15.12 -4.73
C PHE A 365 28.65 -15.88 -6.02
N GLU A 366 29.92 -16.28 -6.17
CA GLU A 366 30.36 -17.07 -7.33
C GLU A 366 29.77 -18.49 -7.32
N GLU A 367 29.74 -19.14 -6.15
CA GLU A 367 29.10 -20.46 -6.00
C GLU A 367 27.60 -20.39 -6.22
N MET A 368 26.94 -19.38 -5.65
CA MET A 368 25.50 -19.18 -5.84
C MET A 368 25.15 -18.86 -7.29
N LEU A 369 25.96 -18.06 -7.99
CA LEU A 369 25.78 -17.81 -9.42
C LEU A 369 25.84 -19.12 -10.22
N LYS A 370 26.82 -19.98 -9.95
CA LYS A 370 26.92 -21.31 -10.58
C LYS A 370 25.70 -22.17 -10.28
N ILE A 371 25.22 -22.18 -9.03
CA ILE A 371 24.02 -22.93 -8.60
C ILE A 371 22.78 -22.45 -9.37
N ILE A 372 22.62 -21.14 -9.53
CA ILE A 372 21.52 -20.53 -10.31
C ILE A 372 21.64 -20.89 -11.79
N GLU A 373 22.84 -20.80 -12.38
CA GLU A 373 23.08 -21.13 -13.79
C GLU A 373 22.75 -22.60 -14.11
N ILE A 374 23.07 -23.54 -13.21
CA ILE A 374 22.73 -24.96 -13.41
C ILE A 374 21.31 -25.31 -12.94
N GLN A 375 20.55 -24.35 -12.41
CA GLN A 375 19.17 -24.52 -11.93
C GLN A 375 19.05 -25.70 -10.95
N LYS A 376 19.93 -25.80 -9.95
CA LYS A 376 19.93 -26.92 -9.00
C LYS A 376 19.37 -26.49 -7.63
N PRO A 377 18.39 -27.22 -7.05
CA PRO A 377 17.95 -26.94 -5.70
C PRO A 377 19.04 -27.29 -4.70
N VAL A 378 19.27 -26.42 -3.72
CA VAL A 378 20.28 -26.59 -2.68
C VAL A 378 19.78 -26.09 -1.32
N VAL A 379 20.20 -26.74 -0.25
CA VAL A 379 20.00 -26.23 1.12
C VAL A 379 21.13 -25.26 1.44
N ILE A 380 20.79 -24.09 1.97
CA ILE A 380 21.72 -23.05 2.40
C ILE A 380 21.62 -22.89 3.91
N ARG A 381 22.73 -23.11 4.62
CA ARG A 381 22.86 -22.93 6.07
C ARG A 381 23.47 -21.59 6.41
N GLY A 382 23.14 -21.08 7.61
CA GLY A 382 23.78 -19.90 8.19
C GLY A 382 23.13 -18.57 7.85
N LEU A 383 22.25 -18.51 6.84
CA LEU A 383 21.62 -17.26 6.41
C LEU A 383 20.59 -16.77 7.42
N VAL A 384 19.58 -17.58 7.73
CA VAL A 384 18.52 -17.21 8.70
C VAL A 384 19.09 -17.02 10.09
N ASN A 385 20.20 -17.69 10.45
CA ASN A 385 20.88 -17.49 11.73
C ASN A 385 21.32 -16.04 11.97
N GLN A 386 21.46 -15.22 10.92
CA GLN A 386 21.81 -13.81 11.02
C GLN A 386 20.58 -12.90 11.21
N TRP A 387 19.36 -13.42 10.99
CA TRP A 387 18.13 -12.65 11.13
C TRP A 387 17.77 -12.45 12.61
N PRO A 388 17.29 -11.25 13.01
CA PRO A 388 16.67 -11.08 14.32
C PRO A 388 15.53 -12.07 14.56
N ALA A 389 14.75 -12.39 13.52
CA ALA A 389 13.68 -13.38 13.55
C ALA A 389 14.11 -14.74 14.13
N PHE A 390 15.33 -15.21 13.84
CA PHE A 390 15.79 -16.52 14.33
C PHE A 390 15.88 -16.62 15.86
N THR A 391 16.08 -15.48 16.53
CA THR A 391 16.14 -15.42 18.00
C THR A 391 14.84 -14.95 18.64
N LYS A 392 14.08 -14.10 17.94
CA LYS A 392 12.84 -13.51 18.47
C LYS A 392 11.60 -14.35 18.19
N TRP A 393 11.49 -14.89 16.98
CA TRP A 393 10.23 -15.44 16.50
C TRP A 393 9.91 -16.77 17.15
N ASN A 394 8.73 -16.81 17.75
CA ASN A 394 8.02 -17.98 18.20
C ASN A 394 6.53 -17.62 18.24
N PHE A 395 5.65 -18.59 18.46
CA PHE A 395 4.21 -18.31 18.47
C PHE A 395 3.82 -17.28 19.53
N SER A 396 4.47 -17.28 20.70
CA SER A 396 4.17 -16.34 21.79
C SER A 396 4.51 -14.91 21.39
N TYR A 397 5.67 -14.73 20.76
CA TYR A 397 6.08 -13.45 20.19
C TYR A 397 5.03 -12.96 19.17
N PHE A 398 4.64 -13.79 18.21
CA PHE A 398 3.62 -13.40 17.22
C PHE A 398 2.28 -13.05 17.87
N ASN A 399 1.82 -13.81 18.85
CA ASN A 399 0.57 -13.52 19.55
C ASN A 399 0.63 -12.19 20.35
N GLU A 400 1.80 -11.84 20.90
CA GLU A 400 2.02 -10.55 21.55
C GLU A 400 1.97 -9.40 20.53
N ILE A 401 2.69 -9.52 19.41
CA ILE A 401 2.84 -8.39 18.47
C ILE A 401 1.66 -8.24 17.49
N ILE A 402 0.97 -9.33 17.16
CA ILE A 402 -0.09 -9.33 16.13
C ILE A 402 -1.35 -10.09 16.55
N GLY A 403 -1.50 -10.51 17.81
CA GLY A 403 -2.61 -11.37 18.27
C GLY A 403 -4.00 -10.81 17.93
N HIS A 404 -4.21 -9.51 18.03
CA HIS A 404 -5.50 -8.88 17.70
C HIS A 404 -5.67 -8.55 16.21
N ARG A 405 -4.65 -8.75 15.39
CA ARG A 405 -4.70 -8.48 13.95
C ARG A 405 -5.54 -9.54 13.26
N THR A 406 -6.43 -9.11 12.37
CA THR A 406 -7.23 -10.01 11.53
C THR A 406 -6.37 -10.54 10.40
N VAL A 407 -6.34 -11.86 10.20
CA VAL A 407 -5.56 -12.52 9.15
C VAL A 407 -6.43 -13.52 8.37
N PRO A 408 -6.16 -13.72 7.06
CA PRO A 408 -6.77 -14.79 6.30
C PRO A 408 -6.11 -16.14 6.59
N ILE A 409 -6.94 -17.13 6.92
CA ILE A 409 -6.53 -18.50 7.21
C ILE A 409 -7.21 -19.45 6.24
N GLU A 410 -6.41 -20.27 5.56
CA GLU A 410 -6.86 -21.43 4.79
C GLU A 410 -7.14 -22.59 5.75
N ILE A 411 -8.30 -23.23 5.65
CA ILE A 411 -8.68 -24.39 6.49
C ILE A 411 -8.94 -25.57 5.56
N GLY A 412 -8.30 -26.70 5.86
CA GLY A 412 -8.47 -27.96 5.14
C GLY A 412 -7.14 -28.64 4.84
N SER A 413 -7.22 -29.83 4.23
CA SER A 413 -6.04 -30.67 3.99
C SER A 413 -5.03 -30.07 2.98
N SER A 414 -5.50 -29.36 1.95
CA SER A 414 -4.67 -28.60 1.00
C SER A 414 -5.52 -27.61 0.20
N TYR A 415 -4.93 -26.57 -0.40
CA TYR A 415 -5.67 -25.68 -1.32
C TYR A 415 -6.23 -26.37 -2.57
N ALA A 416 -5.80 -27.61 -2.85
CA ALA A 416 -6.23 -28.38 -4.01
C ALA A 416 -7.36 -29.37 -3.70
N SER A 417 -7.81 -29.44 -2.44
CA SER A 417 -8.87 -30.35 -1.97
C SER A 417 -10.24 -29.66 -1.90
N SER A 418 -11.32 -30.46 -1.87
CA SER A 418 -12.70 -29.95 -1.89
C SER A 418 -13.18 -29.39 -0.56
N ASP A 419 -12.53 -29.76 0.55
CA ASP A 419 -12.78 -29.26 1.91
C ASP A 419 -12.15 -27.89 2.17
N TRP A 420 -11.30 -27.39 1.26
CA TRP A 420 -10.61 -26.13 1.43
C TRP A 420 -11.59 -24.94 1.50
N LYS A 421 -11.42 -24.13 2.55
CA LYS A 421 -12.13 -22.86 2.73
C LYS A 421 -11.17 -21.81 3.27
N GLN A 422 -11.44 -20.54 2.97
CA GLN A 422 -10.71 -19.41 3.55
C GLN A 422 -11.63 -18.65 4.51
N THR A 423 -11.11 -18.28 5.68
CA THR A 423 -11.83 -17.46 6.66
C THR A 423 -10.93 -16.38 7.21
N LEU A 424 -11.54 -15.31 7.69
CA LEU A 424 -10.85 -14.29 8.46
C LEU A 424 -11.05 -14.58 9.96
N MET A 425 -9.99 -14.42 10.74
CA MET A 425 -10.03 -14.49 12.21
C MET A 425 -8.88 -13.67 12.78
N THR A 426 -8.88 -13.42 14.08
CA THR A 426 -7.69 -12.82 14.71
C THR A 426 -6.54 -13.82 14.73
N PHE A 427 -5.29 -13.33 14.73
CA PHE A 427 -4.14 -14.22 14.84
C PHE A 427 -4.17 -15.01 16.15
N HIS A 428 -4.67 -14.42 17.24
CA HIS A 428 -4.88 -15.09 18.52
C HIS A 428 -5.86 -16.27 18.40
N GLU A 429 -7.02 -16.06 17.76
CA GLU A 429 -7.98 -17.14 17.51
C GLU A 429 -7.38 -18.26 16.63
N PHE A 430 -6.53 -17.88 15.67
CA PHE A 430 -5.80 -18.84 14.85
C PHE A 430 -4.84 -19.71 15.68
N ILE A 431 -4.08 -19.10 16.59
CA ILE A 431 -3.22 -19.82 17.54
C ILE A 431 -4.04 -20.81 18.38
N GLU A 432 -5.08 -20.33 19.06
CA GLU A 432 -5.88 -21.17 19.97
C GLU A 432 -6.52 -22.35 19.24
N LYS A 433 -7.08 -22.09 18.04
CA LYS A 433 -7.85 -23.09 17.29
C LYS A 433 -7.04 -24.09 16.48
N PHE A 434 -5.82 -23.74 16.06
CA PHE A 434 -5.06 -24.56 15.11
C PHE A 434 -3.63 -24.85 15.54
N ILE A 435 -3.01 -24.02 16.37
CA ILE A 435 -1.61 -24.22 16.81
C ILE A 435 -1.53 -24.89 18.18
N GLU A 436 -2.39 -24.49 19.13
CA GLU A 436 -2.44 -25.06 20.48
C GLU A 436 -3.35 -26.28 20.60
N SER A 437 -4.34 -26.40 19.71
CA SER A 437 -5.32 -27.48 19.75
C SER A 437 -5.46 -28.15 18.40
N GLU A 438 -5.71 -29.46 18.43
CA GLU A 438 -6.09 -30.20 17.23
C GLU A 438 -7.52 -29.83 16.84
N ASN A 439 -7.70 -29.38 15.61
CA ASN A 439 -9.00 -28.97 15.09
C ASN A 439 -9.68 -30.10 14.32
N SER A 440 -10.97 -30.32 14.55
CA SER A 440 -11.75 -31.32 13.81
C SER A 440 -11.94 -30.96 12.33
N ASP A 441 -11.88 -29.67 11.99
CA ASP A 441 -12.06 -29.15 10.62
C ASP A 441 -10.80 -29.30 9.73
N GLY A 442 -9.72 -29.90 10.25
CA GLY A 442 -8.42 -29.99 9.59
C GLY A 442 -7.47 -28.84 9.96
N PRO A 443 -6.26 -28.81 9.40
CA PRO A 443 -5.27 -27.81 9.75
C PRO A 443 -5.66 -26.42 9.22
N GLY A 444 -5.36 -25.39 10.00
CA GLY A 444 -5.45 -23.99 9.59
C GLY A 444 -4.07 -23.49 9.17
N TYR A 445 -3.98 -22.83 8.01
CA TYR A 445 -2.72 -22.36 7.45
C TYR A 445 -2.81 -20.89 7.06
N LEU A 446 -1.99 -20.04 7.69
CA LEU A 446 -1.72 -18.70 7.19
C LEU A 446 -0.75 -18.86 6.02
N ALA A 447 -1.31 -18.81 4.82
CA ALA A 447 -0.65 -19.06 3.56
C ALA A 447 -1.07 -17.99 2.54
N GLN A 448 -0.18 -17.75 1.55
CA GLN A 448 -0.45 -16.89 0.40
C GLN A 448 -0.94 -15.46 0.73
N HIS A 449 -0.59 -14.96 1.91
CA HIS A 449 -0.94 -13.62 2.36
C HIS A 449 0.32 -12.79 2.54
N ARG A 450 0.32 -11.58 1.97
CA ARG A 450 1.43 -10.61 2.08
C ARG A 450 1.40 -9.94 3.46
N LEU A 451 1.65 -10.72 4.51
CA LEU A 451 1.53 -10.25 5.89
C LEU A 451 2.48 -9.06 6.17
N PHE A 452 3.64 -9.01 5.51
CA PHE A 452 4.56 -7.87 5.61
C PHE A 452 3.98 -6.57 5.08
N ASP A 453 3.08 -6.60 4.09
CA ASP A 453 2.38 -5.40 3.61
C ASP A 453 1.33 -4.93 4.63
N GLN A 454 0.69 -5.87 5.33
CA GLN A 454 -0.28 -5.58 6.39
C GLN A 454 0.40 -5.15 7.70
N ILE A 455 1.59 -5.69 7.99
CA ILE A 455 2.33 -5.54 9.25
C ILE A 455 3.82 -5.29 8.92
N PRO A 456 4.17 -4.10 8.41
CA PRO A 456 5.54 -3.79 7.98
C PRO A 456 6.58 -3.91 9.09
N GLU A 457 6.17 -3.86 10.36
CA GLU A 457 7.05 -3.99 11.51
C GLU A 457 7.76 -5.34 11.57
N LEU A 458 7.14 -6.40 11.03
CA LEU A 458 7.74 -7.73 10.92
C LEU A 458 8.98 -7.73 10.02
N LEU A 459 9.09 -6.79 9.07
CA LEU A 459 10.27 -6.68 8.20
C LEU A 459 11.52 -6.26 8.98
N ASN A 460 11.38 -5.61 10.14
CA ASN A 460 12.53 -5.26 10.99
C ASN A 460 13.29 -6.49 11.52
N ASP A 461 12.66 -7.67 11.48
CA ASP A 461 13.26 -8.92 11.91
C ASP A 461 13.85 -9.75 10.76
N ILE A 462 13.74 -9.26 9.53
CA ILE A 462 14.14 -9.95 8.30
C ILE A 462 15.32 -9.23 7.66
N ILE A 463 16.30 -10.01 7.18
CA ILE A 463 17.37 -9.52 6.32
C ILE A 463 17.16 -10.18 4.95
N ILE A 464 16.87 -9.39 3.92
CA ILE A 464 16.67 -9.94 2.57
C ILE A 464 17.95 -10.69 2.17
N PRO A 465 17.86 -11.97 1.76
CA PRO A 465 19.04 -12.73 1.35
C PRO A 465 19.76 -12.01 0.21
N ASP A 466 21.06 -11.75 0.36
CA ASP A 466 21.88 -11.06 -0.64
C ASP A 466 21.83 -11.71 -2.03
N TYR A 467 21.60 -13.03 -2.08
CA TYR A 467 21.41 -13.79 -3.32
C TYR A 467 20.19 -13.34 -4.14
N CYS A 468 19.21 -12.68 -3.53
CA CYS A 468 18.09 -12.10 -4.28
C CYS A 468 18.54 -10.95 -5.21
N ALA A 469 19.75 -10.40 -5.01
CA ALA A 469 20.34 -9.41 -5.92
C ALA A 469 20.65 -9.97 -7.32
N PHE A 470 20.62 -11.30 -7.52
CA PHE A 470 20.61 -11.90 -8.86
C PHE A 470 19.29 -11.68 -9.61
N GLY A 471 18.26 -11.16 -8.93
CA GLY A 471 16.98 -10.80 -9.52
C GLY A 471 17.07 -9.61 -10.47
N GLU A 472 16.39 -9.67 -11.62
CA GLU A 472 16.33 -8.58 -12.61
C GLU A 472 15.74 -7.29 -12.03
N ASP A 473 14.77 -7.45 -11.12
CA ASP A 473 14.07 -6.33 -10.49
C ASP A 473 14.89 -5.67 -9.36
N GLY A 474 16.04 -6.24 -9.00
CA GLY A 474 16.88 -5.78 -7.88
C GLY A 474 16.40 -6.24 -6.50
N ILE A 475 17.27 -6.09 -5.50
CA ILE A 475 17.04 -6.61 -4.13
C ILE A 475 15.88 -5.93 -3.39
N ASP A 476 15.53 -4.70 -3.77
CA ASP A 476 14.44 -3.93 -3.15
C ASP A 476 13.04 -4.37 -3.63
N ASN A 477 12.96 -5.20 -4.67
CA ASN A 477 11.70 -5.64 -5.29
C ASN A 477 11.44 -7.15 -5.11
N VAL A 478 12.00 -7.74 -4.07
CA VAL A 478 11.78 -9.15 -3.71
C VAL A 478 10.37 -9.33 -3.17
N ASP A 479 9.60 -10.25 -3.75
CA ASP A 479 8.30 -10.62 -3.21
C ASP A 479 8.52 -11.48 -1.97
N MET A 480 7.99 -11.07 -0.82
CA MET A 480 8.12 -11.80 0.44
C MET A 480 6.76 -12.22 0.98
N ASN A 481 6.63 -13.51 1.34
CA ASN A 481 5.49 -14.02 2.11
C ASN A 481 5.96 -14.79 3.34
N ILE A 482 5.10 -14.82 4.33
CA ILE A 482 5.26 -15.65 5.52
C ILE A 482 4.26 -16.81 5.48
N TRP A 483 4.67 -17.93 6.07
CA TRP A 483 3.88 -19.15 6.14
C TRP A 483 3.82 -19.63 7.58
N ILE A 484 2.64 -19.62 8.20
CA ILE A 484 2.46 -20.00 9.60
C ILE A 484 1.35 -21.04 9.71
N GLY A 485 1.65 -22.20 10.30
CA GLY A 485 0.68 -23.27 10.43
C GLY A 485 1.13 -24.33 11.43
N PRO A 486 0.20 -25.21 11.87
CA PRO A 486 0.56 -26.39 12.62
C PRO A 486 1.31 -27.39 11.73
N SER A 487 1.78 -28.47 12.36
CA SER A 487 2.13 -29.67 11.61
C SER A 487 0.94 -30.17 10.79
N GLU A 488 1.20 -31.01 9.80
CA GLU A 488 0.20 -31.51 8.82
C GLU A 488 -0.27 -30.48 7.78
N THR A 489 0.08 -29.20 7.89
CA THR A 489 -0.13 -28.24 6.78
C THR A 489 0.66 -28.65 5.55
N VAL A 490 0.00 -28.60 4.38
CA VAL A 490 0.54 -29.06 3.11
C VAL A 490 0.40 -27.99 2.03
N SER A 491 1.51 -27.69 1.36
CA SER A 491 1.50 -27.14 0.01
C SER A 491 1.66 -28.31 -0.97
N PRO A 492 0.61 -28.68 -1.74
CA PRO A 492 0.67 -29.79 -2.69
C PRO A 492 1.73 -29.55 -3.75
N LEU A 493 2.13 -30.59 -4.49
CA LEU A 493 3.18 -30.49 -5.51
C LEU A 493 2.78 -29.47 -6.59
N HIS A 494 3.49 -28.34 -6.67
CA HIS A 494 3.21 -27.23 -7.58
C HIS A 494 4.50 -26.53 -8.00
N PHE A 495 4.43 -25.61 -8.96
CA PHE A 495 5.57 -24.75 -9.30
C PHE A 495 5.20 -23.27 -9.24
N ASP A 496 6.23 -22.46 -8.97
CA ASP A 496 6.18 -21.01 -8.99
C ASP A 496 6.93 -20.45 -10.21
N PRO A 497 6.51 -19.31 -10.77
CA PRO A 497 7.17 -18.69 -11.93
C PRO A 497 8.51 -18.01 -11.58
N LYS A 498 8.75 -17.69 -10.31
CA LYS A 498 9.97 -17.04 -9.81
C LYS A 498 10.83 -18.03 -9.03
N SER A 499 12.13 -17.78 -9.00
CA SER A 499 13.03 -18.50 -8.09
C SER A 499 12.72 -18.08 -6.65
N ASN A 500 12.90 -18.98 -5.69
CA ASN A 500 12.58 -18.75 -4.28
C ASN A 500 13.77 -19.12 -3.38
N ILE A 501 14.07 -18.28 -2.40
CA ILE A 501 14.84 -18.68 -1.22
C ILE A 501 13.84 -18.89 -0.09
N PHE A 502 13.51 -20.17 0.17
CA PHE A 502 12.56 -20.58 1.18
C PHE A 502 13.28 -20.76 2.52
N CYS A 503 13.11 -19.80 3.43
CA CYS A 503 13.77 -19.68 4.72
C CYS A 503 12.93 -20.31 5.85
N GLN A 504 13.49 -21.29 6.57
CA GLN A 504 12.84 -21.93 7.71
C GLN A 504 13.28 -21.28 9.03
N VAL A 505 12.34 -20.63 9.73
CA VAL A 505 12.63 -19.89 10.97
C VAL A 505 12.28 -20.72 12.22
N VAL A 506 11.08 -21.31 12.25
CA VAL A 506 10.58 -22.10 13.40
C VAL A 506 10.04 -23.43 12.92
N GLY A 507 10.32 -24.51 13.64
CA GLY A 507 9.86 -25.87 13.31
C GLY A 507 10.53 -26.46 12.06
N ARG A 508 10.23 -27.72 11.73
CA ARG A 508 10.77 -28.41 10.55
C ARG A 508 9.73 -28.54 9.44
N LYS A 509 10.19 -28.47 8.20
CA LYS A 509 9.40 -28.79 7.00
C LYS A 509 10.10 -29.83 6.16
N PHE A 510 9.34 -30.81 5.65
CA PHE A 510 9.80 -31.75 4.64
C PHE A 510 9.45 -31.21 3.26
N LEU A 511 10.41 -31.25 2.33
CA LEU A 511 10.22 -30.83 0.96
C LEU A 511 10.59 -31.94 -0.01
N ARG A 512 9.80 -32.03 -1.07
CA ARG A 512 10.00 -32.94 -2.20
C ARG A 512 9.96 -32.14 -3.49
N ILE A 513 11.01 -32.21 -4.29
CA ILE A 513 11.23 -31.30 -5.43
C ILE A 513 11.52 -32.13 -6.69
N VAL A 514 10.95 -31.72 -7.82
CA VAL A 514 11.18 -32.32 -9.15
C VAL A 514 11.52 -31.20 -10.13
N SER A 515 12.48 -31.47 -11.01
CA SER A 515 12.94 -30.50 -12.01
C SER A 515 11.82 -30.06 -12.95
N ALA A 516 11.85 -28.79 -13.37
CA ALA A 516 10.96 -28.27 -14.42
C ALA A 516 11.07 -29.08 -15.74
N ALA A 517 12.26 -29.62 -16.03
CA ALA A 517 12.51 -30.47 -17.21
C ALA A 517 11.73 -31.80 -17.17
N GLU A 518 11.26 -32.22 -16.00
CA GLU A 518 10.53 -33.46 -15.76
C GLU A 518 9.03 -33.20 -15.52
N THR A 519 8.51 -32.05 -15.96
CA THR A 519 7.10 -31.63 -15.78
C THR A 519 6.09 -32.70 -16.22
N GLU A 520 6.36 -33.45 -17.29
CA GLU A 520 5.46 -34.51 -17.75
C GLU A 520 5.36 -35.69 -16.76
N ASN A 521 6.40 -35.91 -15.95
CA ASN A 521 6.43 -37.01 -14.97
C ASN A 521 5.57 -36.73 -13.74
N VAL A 522 5.17 -35.47 -13.51
CA VAL A 522 4.39 -35.05 -12.34
C VAL A 522 2.92 -34.78 -12.63
N TYR A 523 2.42 -35.08 -13.84
CA TYR A 523 0.99 -34.98 -14.18
C TYR A 523 0.34 -33.65 -13.77
N PRO A 524 0.72 -32.52 -14.38
CA PRO A 524 0.05 -31.23 -14.14
C PRO A 524 -1.45 -31.32 -14.38
N ARG A 525 -2.24 -30.54 -13.64
CA ARG A 525 -3.65 -30.35 -13.98
C ARG A 525 -3.74 -29.56 -15.30
N LYS A 526 -4.59 -30.01 -16.22
CA LYS A 526 -4.70 -29.42 -17.57
C LYS A 526 -5.73 -28.30 -17.68
N ASP A 527 -6.73 -28.32 -16.80
CA ASP A 527 -7.88 -27.42 -16.83
C ASP A 527 -8.10 -26.74 -15.47
N GLY A 528 -8.75 -25.58 -15.48
CA GLY A 528 -9.10 -24.81 -14.28
C GLY A 528 -8.04 -23.78 -13.87
N VAL A 529 -8.12 -23.31 -12.62
CA VAL A 529 -7.22 -22.28 -12.06
C VAL A 529 -5.95 -22.84 -11.42
N LEU A 530 -5.85 -24.17 -11.27
CA LEU A 530 -4.73 -24.85 -10.58
C LEU A 530 -3.78 -25.57 -11.57
N THR A 531 -3.56 -25.01 -12.76
CA THR A 531 -2.73 -25.65 -13.81
C THR A 531 -1.25 -25.77 -13.41
N ASN A 532 -0.80 -24.97 -12.46
CA ASN A 532 0.53 -25.06 -11.86
C ASN A 532 0.62 -26.10 -10.72
N THR A 533 -0.46 -26.84 -10.43
CA THR A 533 -0.51 -27.88 -9.41
C THR A 533 -0.61 -29.27 -10.04
N SER A 534 0.11 -30.23 -9.46
CA SER A 534 0.14 -31.63 -9.86
C SER A 534 -1.14 -32.37 -9.44
N GLN A 535 -1.45 -33.45 -10.15
CA GLN A 535 -2.46 -34.42 -9.75
C GLN A 535 -1.93 -35.49 -8.77
N VAL A 536 -0.61 -35.61 -8.64
CA VAL A 536 0.07 -36.58 -7.78
C VAL A 536 0.05 -36.08 -6.34
N ASP A 537 -0.47 -36.90 -5.42
CA ASP A 537 -0.19 -36.72 -4.00
C ASP A 537 1.27 -37.09 -3.74
N ALA A 538 2.14 -36.08 -3.66
CA ALA A 538 3.56 -36.29 -3.46
C ALA A 538 3.90 -36.90 -2.09
N ARG A 539 2.98 -36.92 -1.11
CA ARG A 539 3.19 -37.62 0.18
C ARG A 539 3.08 -39.13 0.01
N TYR A 540 2.08 -39.58 -0.75
CA TYR A 540 1.81 -40.99 -1.04
C TYR A 540 1.49 -41.19 -2.54
N PRO A 541 2.50 -41.16 -3.43
CA PRO A 541 2.26 -41.25 -4.87
C PRO A 541 1.61 -42.58 -5.28
N ASP A 542 0.43 -42.50 -5.92
CA ASP A 542 -0.21 -43.66 -6.55
C ASP A 542 0.44 -43.96 -7.90
N ILE A 543 1.50 -44.78 -7.89
CA ILE A 543 2.24 -45.18 -9.11
C ILE A 543 1.38 -46.01 -10.07
N ALA A 544 0.30 -46.66 -9.60
CA ALA A 544 -0.60 -47.38 -10.50
C ALA A 544 -1.39 -46.40 -11.37
N LYS A 545 -1.80 -45.26 -10.79
CA LYS A 545 -2.49 -44.18 -11.48
C LYS A 545 -1.55 -43.22 -12.23
N PHE A 546 -0.36 -42.96 -11.67
CA PHE A 546 0.62 -41.98 -12.17
C PHE A 546 1.99 -42.63 -12.42
N PRO A 547 2.10 -43.60 -13.34
CA PRO A 547 3.29 -44.43 -13.49
C PRO A 547 4.56 -43.65 -13.79
N LEU A 548 4.51 -42.62 -14.65
CA LEU A 548 5.67 -41.76 -14.98
C LEU A 548 6.33 -41.09 -13.76
N PHE A 549 5.63 -40.91 -12.64
CA PHE A 549 6.21 -40.28 -11.45
C PHE A 549 7.37 -41.09 -10.86
N ARG A 550 7.40 -42.42 -11.11
CA ARG A 550 8.51 -43.29 -10.70
C ARG A 550 9.82 -43.00 -11.44
N GLU A 551 9.73 -42.37 -12.62
CA GLU A 551 10.87 -42.04 -13.49
C GLU A 551 11.42 -40.63 -13.19
N ALA A 552 10.72 -39.84 -12.37
CA ALA A 552 11.18 -38.52 -11.96
C ALA A 552 12.40 -38.60 -11.04
N HIS A 553 13.32 -37.65 -11.13
CA HIS A 553 14.37 -37.47 -10.13
C HIS A 553 13.84 -36.62 -8.98
N VAL A 554 13.61 -37.24 -7.83
CA VAL A 554 12.89 -36.62 -6.72
C VAL A 554 13.86 -36.18 -5.63
N PHE A 555 14.12 -34.89 -5.51
CA PHE A 555 14.96 -34.36 -4.45
C PHE A 555 14.17 -34.26 -3.15
N ASP A 556 14.58 -35.00 -2.12
CA ASP A 556 13.98 -34.95 -0.78
C ASP A 556 14.92 -34.22 0.19
N CYS A 557 14.37 -33.32 1.00
CA CYS A 557 15.08 -32.72 2.13
C CYS A 557 14.16 -32.38 3.30
N ILE A 558 14.77 -32.15 4.46
CA ILE A 558 14.11 -31.58 5.64
C ILE A 558 14.83 -30.28 5.93
N LEU A 559 14.08 -29.18 5.99
CA LEU A 559 14.60 -27.91 6.46
C LEU A 559 14.40 -27.81 7.97
N TYR A 560 15.50 -27.55 8.66
CA TYR A 560 15.54 -27.24 10.08
C TYR A 560 15.54 -25.73 10.31
N PRO A 561 15.18 -25.25 11.53
CA PRO A 561 15.34 -23.85 11.89
C PRO A 561 16.74 -23.32 11.56
N GLY A 562 16.82 -22.20 10.83
CA GLY A 562 18.08 -21.58 10.40
C GLY A 562 18.50 -21.95 8.98
N GLU A 563 17.86 -22.96 8.37
CA GLU A 563 18.18 -23.40 7.01
C GLU A 563 17.25 -22.75 5.97
N CYS A 564 17.78 -22.54 4.78
CA CYS A 564 17.03 -22.11 3.60
C CYS A 564 17.10 -23.18 2.52
N LEU A 565 16.16 -23.15 1.59
CA LEU A 565 16.23 -23.89 0.34
C LEU A 565 16.16 -22.92 -0.83
N PHE A 566 17.14 -22.97 -1.72
CA PHE A 566 17.00 -22.36 -3.03
C PHE A 566 16.17 -23.28 -3.93
N ILE A 567 15.04 -22.76 -4.42
CA ILE A 567 14.16 -23.42 -5.37
C ILE A 567 14.22 -22.63 -6.68
N PRO A 568 14.79 -23.19 -7.76
CA PRO A 568 14.82 -22.50 -9.04
C PRO A 568 13.41 -22.32 -9.64
N ALA A 569 13.24 -21.29 -10.47
CA ALA A 569 11.97 -21.00 -11.13
C ALA A 569 11.43 -22.21 -11.90
N GLY A 570 10.12 -22.47 -11.79
CA GLY A 570 9.44 -23.57 -12.48
C GLY A 570 9.66 -24.95 -11.86
N PHE A 571 10.47 -25.09 -10.82
CA PHE A 571 10.64 -26.37 -10.13
C PHE A 571 9.37 -26.75 -9.37
N TRP A 572 8.96 -28.00 -9.58
CA TRP A 572 7.85 -28.60 -8.87
C TRP A 572 8.29 -28.89 -7.44
N HIS A 573 7.57 -28.40 -6.45
CA HIS A 573 7.89 -28.61 -5.05
C HIS A 573 6.62 -28.87 -4.23
N TYR A 574 6.74 -29.81 -3.31
CA TYR A 574 5.77 -30.17 -2.29
C TYR A 574 6.34 -29.83 -0.93
N VAL A 575 5.52 -29.29 -0.03
CA VAL A 575 5.94 -28.88 1.31
C VAL A 575 4.98 -29.47 2.35
N LEU A 576 5.54 -30.12 3.36
CA LEU A 576 4.80 -30.64 4.52
C LEU A 576 5.41 -30.08 5.80
N ALA A 577 4.58 -29.43 6.62
CA ALA A 577 4.97 -29.09 7.98
C ALA A 577 5.07 -30.34 8.87
N LEU A 578 6.26 -30.61 9.40
CA LEU A 578 6.48 -31.69 10.35
C LEU A 578 6.19 -31.25 11.78
N ASP A 579 6.43 -29.98 12.06
CA ASP A 579 6.14 -29.32 13.33
C ASP A 579 5.34 -28.04 13.03
N PRO A 580 4.65 -27.47 14.03
CA PRO A 580 4.16 -26.11 13.94
C PRO A 580 5.30 -25.17 13.61
N SER A 581 5.12 -24.39 12.54
CA SER A 581 6.24 -23.79 11.84
C SER A 581 5.96 -22.39 11.33
N ILE A 582 7.04 -21.63 11.19
CA ILE A 582 7.09 -20.30 10.60
C ILE A 582 8.19 -20.32 9.54
N SER A 583 7.84 -20.00 8.30
CA SER A 583 8.77 -19.91 7.17
C SER A 583 8.57 -18.60 6.42
N VAL A 584 9.60 -18.13 5.75
CA VAL A 584 9.55 -16.96 4.86
C VAL A 584 9.99 -17.38 3.47
N SER A 585 9.27 -16.97 2.44
CA SER A 585 9.70 -17.10 1.05
C SER A 585 10.16 -15.76 0.52
N CYS A 586 11.25 -15.77 -0.22
CA CYS A 586 11.81 -14.60 -0.90
C CYS A 586 11.89 -14.92 -2.40
N TRP A 587 10.89 -14.48 -3.17
CA TRP A 587 10.84 -14.74 -4.61
C TRP A 587 11.48 -13.62 -5.43
N PHE A 588 12.27 -13.99 -6.42
CA PHE A 588 12.96 -13.07 -7.33
C PHE A 588 13.06 -13.65 -8.74
N THR A 589 13.05 -12.77 -9.74
CA THR A 589 13.10 -13.13 -11.16
C THR A 589 14.56 -13.27 -11.60
N THR A 590 15.06 -14.48 -11.79
CA THR A 590 16.43 -14.70 -12.31
C THR A 590 16.49 -14.41 -13.82
N LYS A 591 17.62 -13.89 -14.30
CA LYS A 591 17.87 -13.73 -15.74
C LYS A 591 17.75 -15.08 -16.45
N SER A 592 17.02 -15.09 -17.57
CA SER A 592 16.83 -16.27 -18.43
C SER A 592 18.11 -16.80 -19.04
#